data_AF-A0A971I920-F1
#
_entry.id   AF-A0A971I920-F1
#
_cell.length_a   1.000
_cell.length_b   1.000
_cell.length_c   1.000
_cell.angle_alpha   90.00
_cell.angle_beta   90.00
_cell.angle_gamma   90.00
#
_symmetry.space_group_name_H-M   'P 1'
#
loop_
_entity.id
_entity.type
_entity.pdbx_description
1 polymer ?
#
loop_
_entity_poly.entity_id
_entity_poly.type
_entity_poly.pdbx_seq_one_letter_code
_entity_poly.pdbx_strand_id
1 'polypeptide(L)'
;ECRRRVQHDILGRRGRKNDPLYKSRRTLLTRISYLSDANKKQLFQLFADERHLEVDCTWSMYQRVVSAYNEPDRGRGKKLMQEVINIITASDLPKALIEVKGLGKTLKKYAQSILAYFDRPGTSNGPTEAINGRLEHLRGTALGFRNLTHYIARCLLKSGGFRNQLHP
;
A
#
# COMPACT_ATOMS: atom_id res chain seq x y z
N GLU A 1 -5.05 2.25 -8.45
CA GLU A 1 -6.13 3.11 -8.99
C GLU A 1 -5.61 4.15 -9.99
N CYS A 2 -4.80 5.14 -9.59
CA CYS A 2 -4.33 6.23 -10.46
C CYS A 2 -3.90 5.80 -11.88
N ARG A 3 -2.94 4.87 -11.99
CA ARG A 3 -2.50 4.31 -13.28
C ARG A 3 -3.65 3.82 -14.16
N ARG A 4 -4.68 3.18 -13.59
CA ARG A 4 -5.83 2.66 -14.36
C ARG A 4 -6.73 3.80 -14.83
N ARG A 5 -7.00 4.79 -13.98
CA ARG A 5 -7.81 5.97 -14.31
C ARG A 5 -7.12 6.81 -15.38
N VAL A 6 -5.89 7.27 -15.14
CA VAL A 6 -5.12 8.09 -16.11
C VAL A 6 -5.04 7.40 -17.47
N GLN A 7 -4.77 6.09 -17.49
CA GLN A 7 -4.73 5.34 -18.74
C GLN A 7 -6.09 5.25 -19.45
N HIS A 8 -7.20 5.20 -18.69
CA HIS A 8 -8.54 5.28 -19.25
C HIS A 8 -8.83 6.68 -19.80
N ASP A 9 -8.44 7.72 -19.08
CA ASP A 9 -8.61 9.12 -19.49
C ASP A 9 -7.84 9.42 -20.79
N ILE A 10 -6.61 8.89 -20.92
CA ILE A 10 -5.78 9.06 -22.13
C ILE A 10 -6.31 8.26 -23.33
N LEU A 11 -6.77 7.02 -23.10
CA LEU A 11 -7.06 6.08 -24.20
C LEU A 11 -8.56 5.91 -24.50
N GLY A 12 -9.45 6.43 -23.65
CA GLY A 12 -10.89 6.16 -23.70
C GLY A 12 -11.27 4.70 -23.43
N ARG A 13 -10.32 3.87 -22.97
CA ARG A 13 -10.52 2.43 -22.73
C ARG A 13 -9.61 1.89 -21.64
N ARG A 14 -9.93 0.69 -21.14
CA ARG A 14 -8.98 -0.08 -20.34
C ARG A 14 -7.70 -0.35 -21.15
N GLY A 15 -6.55 -0.17 -20.51
CA GLY A 15 -5.28 -0.43 -21.17
C GLY A 15 -4.89 -1.90 -21.23
N ARG A 16 -4.02 -2.18 -22.18
CA ARG A 16 -3.65 -3.47 -22.75
C ARG A 16 -2.13 -3.64 -22.75
N LYS A 17 -1.67 -4.86 -23.05
CA LYS A 17 -0.27 -5.29 -22.96
C LYS A 17 0.75 -4.28 -23.52
N ASN A 18 0.43 -3.63 -24.65
CA ASN A 18 1.35 -2.75 -25.37
C ASN A 18 1.21 -1.27 -24.98
N ASP A 19 0.22 -0.90 -24.16
CA ASP A 19 0.08 0.47 -23.71
C ASP A 19 1.18 0.81 -22.68
N PRO A 20 1.84 1.98 -22.75
CA PRO A 20 3.02 2.30 -21.93
C PRO A 20 2.81 2.10 -20.42
N LEU A 21 1.74 2.68 -19.87
CA LEU A 21 1.39 2.55 -18.45
C LEU A 21 1.07 1.10 -18.05
N TYR A 22 0.47 0.31 -18.93
CA TYR A 22 0.18 -1.10 -18.64
C TYR A 22 1.44 -1.95 -18.67
N LYS A 23 2.33 -1.71 -19.64
CA LYS A 23 3.61 -2.39 -19.76
C LYS A 23 4.45 -2.21 -18.49
N SER A 24 4.50 -0.99 -17.95
CA SER A 24 5.26 -0.64 -16.75
C SER A 24 4.57 -0.93 -15.41
N ARG A 25 3.40 -1.59 -15.40
CA ARG A 25 2.58 -1.79 -14.20
C ARG A 25 3.29 -2.47 -13.02
N ARG A 26 4.27 -3.36 -13.29
CA ARG A 26 5.05 -4.04 -12.24
C ARG A 26 6.17 -3.15 -11.72
N THR A 27 6.87 -2.46 -12.63
CA THR A 27 7.90 -1.47 -12.30
C THR A 27 7.35 -0.36 -11.40
N LEU A 28 6.13 0.11 -11.69
CA LEU A 28 5.41 1.10 -10.87
C LEU A 28 5.08 0.61 -9.45
N LEU A 29 5.11 -0.69 -9.17
CA LEU A 29 4.88 -1.26 -7.83
C LEU A 29 6.17 -1.71 -7.15
N THR A 30 7.31 -1.49 -7.79
CA THR A 30 8.62 -1.90 -7.29
C THR A 30 9.31 -0.72 -6.63
N ARG A 31 10.00 -0.95 -5.52
CA ARG A 31 10.80 0.09 -4.87
C ARG A 31 11.94 0.51 -5.80
N ILE A 32 12.22 1.81 -5.85
CA ILE A 32 13.26 2.35 -6.74
C ILE A 32 14.64 1.72 -6.48
N SER A 33 14.93 1.34 -5.23
CA SER A 33 16.17 0.67 -4.82
C SER A 33 16.32 -0.75 -5.39
N TYR A 34 15.22 -1.40 -5.79
CA TYR A 34 15.23 -2.74 -6.39
C TYR A 34 15.15 -2.71 -7.92
N LEU A 35 15.04 -1.53 -8.52
CA LEU A 35 15.04 -1.39 -9.97
C LEU A 35 16.46 -1.42 -10.52
N SER A 36 16.69 -2.18 -11.59
CA SER A 36 17.89 -2.04 -12.41
C SER A 36 17.93 -0.66 -13.06
N ASP A 37 19.12 -0.20 -13.44
CA ASP A 37 19.27 1.12 -14.06
C ASP A 37 18.56 1.23 -15.40
N ALA A 38 18.50 0.13 -16.16
CA ALA A 38 17.69 0.03 -17.37
C ALA A 38 16.19 0.26 -17.08
N ASN A 39 15.65 -0.35 -16.02
CA ASN A 39 14.26 -0.17 -15.61
C ASN A 39 14.00 1.24 -15.09
N LYS A 40 14.94 1.85 -14.34
CA LYS A 40 14.84 3.25 -13.91
C LYS A 40 14.80 4.18 -15.12
N LYS A 41 15.70 4.01 -16.09
CA LYS A 41 15.73 4.81 -17.33
C LYS A 41 14.41 4.70 -18.08
N GLN A 42 13.89 3.50 -18.27
CA GLN A 42 12.60 3.29 -18.95
C GLN A 42 11.44 3.92 -18.16
N LEU A 43 11.47 3.88 -16.83
CA LEU A 43 10.45 4.48 -15.99
C LEU A 43 10.49 6.02 -16.07
N PHE A 44 11.67 6.63 -16.04
CA PHE A 44 11.78 8.09 -16.18
C PHE A 44 11.42 8.56 -17.59
N GLN A 45 11.73 7.78 -18.62
CA GLN A 45 11.23 8.04 -19.98
C GLN A 45 9.70 7.97 -20.04
N LEU A 46 9.06 7.05 -19.30
CA LEU A 46 7.60 7.00 -19.21
C LEU A 46 7.03 8.27 -18.56
N PHE A 47 7.69 8.81 -17.54
CA PHE A 47 7.24 10.02 -16.82
C PHE A 47 7.56 11.33 -17.56
N ALA A 48 8.40 11.31 -18.60
CA ALA A 48 8.65 12.48 -19.43
C ALA A 48 7.41 12.93 -20.24
N ASP A 49 6.40 12.09 -20.37
CA ASP A 49 5.10 12.46 -20.95
C ASP A 49 4.22 13.12 -19.88
N GLU A 50 3.87 14.39 -20.05
CA GLU A 50 3.06 15.16 -19.10
C GLU A 50 1.70 14.52 -18.80
N ARG A 51 1.15 13.74 -19.74
CA ARG A 51 -0.10 12.99 -19.52
C ARG A 51 0.02 11.95 -18.40
N HIS A 52 1.25 11.56 -18.04
CA HIS A 52 1.53 10.63 -16.95
C HIS A 52 1.90 11.32 -15.62
N LEU A 53 1.86 12.65 -15.53
CA LEU A 53 2.28 13.42 -14.35
C LEU A 53 1.57 12.95 -13.07
N GLU A 54 0.27 12.69 -13.13
CA GLU A 54 -0.49 12.21 -11.97
C GLU A 54 0.01 10.83 -11.48
N VAL A 55 0.43 9.97 -12.40
CA VAL A 55 1.00 8.64 -12.09
C VAL A 55 2.38 8.80 -11.49
N ASP A 56 3.21 9.70 -12.02
CA ASP A 56 4.53 10.01 -11.46
C ASP A 56 4.43 10.53 -10.02
N CYS A 57 3.62 11.57 -9.80
CA CYS A 57 3.37 12.11 -8.46
C CYS A 57 2.88 11.04 -7.48
N THR A 58 1.94 10.19 -7.92
CA THR A 58 1.43 9.08 -7.08
C THR A 58 2.53 8.06 -6.77
N TRP A 59 3.33 7.70 -7.77
CA TRP A 59 4.44 6.78 -7.60
C TRP A 59 5.52 7.34 -6.67
N SER A 60 5.86 8.62 -6.80
CA SER A 60 6.80 9.34 -5.94
C SER A 60 6.34 9.31 -4.48
N MET A 61 5.05 9.58 -4.21
CA MET A 61 4.51 9.48 -2.85
C MET A 61 4.60 8.06 -2.28
N TYR A 62 4.30 7.05 -3.11
CA TYR A 62 4.50 5.65 -2.73
C TYR A 62 5.96 5.36 -2.35
N GLN A 63 6.94 5.80 -3.16
CA GLN A 63 8.35 5.60 -2.87
C GLN A 63 8.78 6.28 -1.56
N ARG A 64 8.27 7.48 -1.28
CA ARG A 64 8.58 8.21 -0.04
C ARG A 64 8.01 7.53 1.20
N VAL A 65 6.77 7.04 1.14
CA VAL A 65 6.17 6.23 2.23
C VAL A 65 7.05 5.01 2.53
N VAL A 66 7.43 4.28 1.48
CA VAL A 66 8.29 3.11 1.61
C VAL A 66 9.67 3.47 2.18
N SER A 67 10.25 4.57 1.72
CA SER A 67 11.56 5.02 2.20
C SER A 67 11.51 5.38 3.69
N ALA A 68 10.47 6.09 4.13
CA ALA A 68 10.29 6.42 5.54
C ALA A 68 10.23 5.17 6.44
N TYR A 69 9.50 4.13 6.03
CA TYR A 69 9.42 2.87 6.79
C TYR A 69 10.71 2.03 6.78
N ASN A 70 11.52 2.11 5.72
CA ASN A 70 12.79 1.36 5.65
C ASN A 70 13.98 2.15 6.21
N GLU A 71 13.80 3.41 6.62
CA GLU A 71 14.87 4.21 7.19
C GLU A 71 15.41 3.55 8.47
N PRO A 72 16.72 3.23 8.54
CA PRO A 72 17.30 2.57 9.71
C PRO A 72 17.19 3.42 10.99
N ASP A 73 17.34 4.74 10.85
CA ASP A 73 17.15 5.68 11.95
C ASP A 73 15.65 6.00 12.11
N ARG A 74 15.04 5.50 13.18
CA ARG A 74 13.60 5.71 13.40
C ARG A 74 13.20 7.17 13.56
N GLY A 75 14.08 8.01 14.13
CA GLY A 75 13.82 9.45 14.26
C GLY A 75 13.76 10.13 12.89
N ARG A 76 14.66 9.77 11.97
CA ARG A 76 14.63 10.20 10.57
C ARG A 76 13.43 9.63 9.83
N GLY A 77 13.14 8.35 10.00
CA GLY A 77 11.96 7.70 9.40
C GLY A 77 10.65 8.39 9.79
N LYS A 78 10.52 8.76 11.08
CA LYS A 78 9.39 9.54 11.58
C LYS A 78 9.27 10.91 10.91
N LYS A 79 10.39 11.63 10.77
CA LYS A 79 10.43 12.94 10.07
C LYS A 79 10.02 12.79 8.61
N LEU A 80 10.58 11.81 7.89
CA LEU A 80 10.22 11.54 6.49
C LEU A 80 8.73 11.19 6.35
N MET A 81 8.18 10.37 7.25
CA MET A 81 6.74 10.06 7.23
C MET A 81 5.88 11.30 7.52
N GLN A 82 6.29 12.14 8.46
CA GLN A 82 5.61 13.39 8.77
C GLN A 82 5.62 14.34 7.57
N GLU A 83 6.75 14.46 6.87
CA GLU A 83 6.87 15.25 5.64
C GLU A 83 5.92 14.73 4.56
N VAL A 84 5.84 13.41 4.36
CA VAL A 84 4.88 12.81 3.42
C VAL A 84 3.46 13.19 3.80
N ILE A 85 3.07 13.05 5.07
CA ILE A 85 1.73 13.42 5.56
C ILE A 85 1.46 14.91 5.31
N ASN A 86 2.43 15.78 5.58
CA ASN A 86 2.29 17.22 5.37
C ASN A 86 2.06 17.54 3.89
N ILE A 87 2.87 16.97 2.99
CA ILE A 87 2.77 17.19 1.53
C ILE A 87 1.39 16.76 1.01
N ILE A 88 0.95 15.54 1.33
CA ILE A 88 -0.29 14.99 0.76
C ILE A 88 -1.56 15.57 1.41
N THR A 89 -1.43 16.29 2.53
CA THR A 89 -2.54 16.96 3.21
C THR A 89 -2.52 18.48 3.05
N ALA A 90 -1.52 19.01 2.34
CA ALA A 90 -1.38 20.42 2.07
C ALA A 90 -2.59 20.95 1.28
N SER A 91 -3.02 22.17 1.60
CA SER A 91 -4.20 22.80 1.01
C SER A 91 -4.03 23.13 -0.48
N ASP A 92 -2.80 23.36 -0.90
CA ASP A 92 -2.37 23.68 -2.26
C ASP A 92 -2.11 22.44 -3.12
N LEU A 93 -2.27 21.23 -2.57
CA LEU A 93 -2.10 19.99 -3.34
C LEU A 93 -3.05 20.01 -4.57
N PRO A 94 -2.52 19.83 -5.80
CA PRO A 94 -3.31 19.94 -7.03
C PRO A 94 -4.57 19.07 -7.03
N LYS A 95 -5.70 19.62 -7.49
CA LYS A 95 -6.99 18.91 -7.54
C LYS A 95 -6.97 17.66 -8.42
N ALA A 96 -6.11 17.64 -9.45
CA ALA A 96 -5.91 16.51 -10.34
C ALA A 96 -5.34 15.25 -9.65
N LEU A 97 -4.65 15.40 -8.50
CA LEU A 97 -4.07 14.28 -7.75
C LEU A 97 -5.11 13.57 -6.87
N ILE A 98 -6.19 13.07 -7.48
CA ILE A 98 -7.37 12.52 -6.81
C ILE A 98 -7.00 11.37 -5.86
N GLU A 99 -6.20 10.40 -6.32
CA GLU A 99 -5.81 9.25 -5.51
C GLU A 99 -4.86 9.62 -4.37
N VAL A 100 -3.95 10.58 -4.60
CA VAL A 100 -3.06 11.10 -3.55
C VAL A 100 -3.88 11.80 -2.48
N LYS A 101 -4.90 12.59 -2.85
CA LYS A 101 -5.84 13.20 -1.89
C LYS A 101 -6.61 12.16 -1.10
N GLY A 102 -7.06 11.10 -1.76
CA GLY A 102 -7.70 9.95 -1.10
C GLY A 102 -6.79 9.31 -0.05
N LEU A 103 -5.53 9.06 -0.40
CA LEU A 103 -4.52 8.57 0.53
C LEU A 103 -4.27 9.56 1.66
N GLY A 104 -4.16 10.86 1.36
CA GLY A 104 -3.91 11.91 2.34
C GLY A 104 -4.98 12.01 3.42
N LYS A 105 -6.26 11.84 3.05
CA LYS A 105 -7.36 11.76 4.04
C LYS A 105 -7.15 10.62 5.04
N THR A 106 -6.77 9.44 4.53
CA THR A 106 -6.50 8.26 5.37
C THR A 106 -5.27 8.48 6.26
N LEU A 107 -4.16 8.93 5.68
CA LEU A 107 -2.93 9.14 6.43
C LEU A 107 -3.08 10.24 7.49
N LYS A 108 -3.83 11.31 7.20
CA LYS A 108 -4.18 12.34 8.20
C LYS A 108 -4.98 11.76 9.36
N LYS A 109 -6.03 10.99 9.05
CA LYS A 109 -6.90 10.38 10.06
C LYS A 109 -6.13 9.47 11.01
N TYR A 110 -5.15 8.74 10.50
CA TYR A 110 -4.36 7.77 11.29
C TYR A 110 -2.94 8.26 11.60
N ALA A 111 -2.65 9.55 11.45
CA ALA A 111 -1.28 10.10 11.56
C ALA A 111 -0.62 9.74 12.89
N GLN A 112 -1.35 9.87 14.01
CA GLN A 112 -0.84 9.52 15.33
C GLN A 112 -0.41 8.04 15.41
N SER A 113 -1.26 7.12 14.94
CA SER A 113 -0.97 5.68 14.95
C SER A 113 0.19 5.32 14.02
N ILE A 114 0.25 5.96 12.85
CA ILE A 114 1.32 5.77 11.87
C ILE A 114 2.67 6.24 12.45
N LEU A 115 2.70 7.41 13.08
CA LEU A 115 3.93 7.98 13.62
C LEU A 115 4.40 7.24 14.87
N ALA A 116 3.48 6.68 15.65
CA ALA A 116 3.80 5.87 16.82
C ALA A 116 4.60 4.59 16.47
N TYR A 117 4.51 4.11 15.22
CA TYR A 117 5.37 3.01 14.74
C TYR A 117 6.86 3.31 14.94
N PHE A 118 7.26 4.56 14.71
CA PHE A 118 8.66 4.97 14.80
C PHE A 118 9.15 5.16 16.25
N ASP A 119 8.24 5.36 17.20
CA ASP A 119 8.58 5.56 18.61
C ASP A 119 8.79 4.23 19.35
N ARG A 120 8.23 3.12 18.83
CA ARG A 120 8.21 1.83 19.52
C ARG A 120 9.14 0.80 18.86
N PRO A 121 10.18 0.32 19.56
CA PRO A 121 11.03 -0.73 19.02
C PRO A 121 10.27 -2.06 18.89
N GLY A 122 10.57 -2.81 17.83
CA GLY A 122 10.08 -4.19 17.67
C GLY A 122 8.60 -4.32 17.27
N THR A 123 7.94 -3.22 16.89
CA THR A 123 6.55 -3.29 16.39
C THR A 123 6.52 -4.08 15.08
N SER A 124 5.94 -5.29 15.12
CA SER A 124 5.80 -6.17 13.96
C SER A 124 4.33 -6.50 13.71
N ASN A 125 3.93 -6.53 12.45
CA ASN A 125 2.62 -7.03 12.04
C ASN A 125 2.57 -8.57 11.99
N GLY A 126 3.70 -9.25 12.23
CA GLY A 126 3.84 -10.70 12.10
C GLY A 126 2.79 -11.53 12.86
N PRO A 127 2.47 -11.24 14.13
CA PRO A 127 1.42 -11.97 14.86
C PRO A 127 0.03 -11.83 14.21
N THR A 128 -0.33 -10.62 13.80
CA THR A 128 -1.59 -10.34 13.12
C THR A 128 -1.63 -11.01 11.75
N GLU A 129 -0.55 -10.93 10.98
CA GLU A 129 -0.43 -11.60 9.68
C GLU A 129 -0.47 -13.12 9.81
N ALA A 130 0.11 -13.70 10.85
CA ALA A 130 0.03 -15.12 11.13
C ALA A 130 -1.40 -15.58 11.47
N ILE A 131 -2.19 -14.74 12.15
CA ILE A 131 -3.62 -14.99 12.34
C ILE A 131 -4.35 -14.89 11.00
N ASN A 132 -4.17 -13.78 10.27
CA ASN A 132 -4.83 -13.56 8.98
C ASN A 132 -4.53 -14.69 7.99
N GLY A 133 -3.28 -15.14 7.89
CA GLY A 133 -2.90 -16.26 7.03
C GLY A 133 -3.62 -17.57 7.39
N ARG A 134 -3.82 -17.85 8.69
CA ARG A 134 -4.61 -19.00 9.15
C ARG A 134 -6.08 -18.87 8.77
N LEU A 135 -6.66 -17.67 8.86
CA LEU A 135 -8.05 -17.41 8.48
C LEU A 135 -8.26 -17.51 6.96
N GLU A 136 -7.32 -16.99 6.16
CA GLU A 136 -7.33 -17.13 4.71
C GLU A 136 -7.24 -18.60 4.29
N HIS A 137 -6.34 -19.37 4.91
CA HIS A 137 -6.25 -20.81 4.65
C HIS A 137 -7.55 -21.54 5.01
N LEU A 138 -8.13 -21.24 6.18
CA LEU A 138 -9.42 -21.80 6.60
C LEU A 138 -10.53 -21.52 5.59
N ARG A 139 -10.63 -20.28 5.09
CA ARG A 139 -11.60 -19.91 4.04
C ARG A 139 -11.36 -20.67 2.74
N GLY A 140 -10.10 -20.87 2.37
CA GLY A 140 -9.71 -21.67 1.21
C GLY A 140 -10.15 -23.12 1.31
N THR A 141 -9.89 -23.80 2.44
CA THR A 141 -10.31 -25.19 2.67
C THR A 141 -11.83 -25.34 2.72
N ALA A 142 -12.54 -24.36 3.30
CA ALA A 142 -13.98 -24.42 3.46
C ALA A 142 -14.76 -24.13 2.16
N LEU A 143 -14.10 -23.65 1.09
CA LEU A 143 -14.75 -23.11 -0.12
C LEU A 143 -15.77 -22.00 0.20
N GLY A 144 -15.48 -21.23 1.25
CA GLY A 144 -16.35 -20.19 1.79
C GLY A 144 -17.30 -20.66 2.89
N PHE A 145 -17.92 -19.70 3.56
CA PHE A 145 -18.89 -19.94 4.63
C PHE A 145 -20.20 -19.26 4.29
N ARG A 146 -21.32 -19.97 4.48
CA ARG A 146 -22.68 -19.43 4.27
C ARG A 146 -23.32 -18.94 5.57
N ASN A 147 -22.72 -19.25 6.72
CA ASN A 147 -23.23 -18.93 8.05
C ASN A 147 -22.12 -18.30 8.89
N LEU A 148 -22.39 -17.10 9.43
CA LEU A 148 -21.43 -16.31 10.20
C LEU A 148 -21.04 -16.97 11.53
N THR A 149 -21.98 -17.61 12.21
CA THR A 149 -21.72 -18.35 13.46
C THR A 149 -20.74 -19.49 13.23
N HIS A 150 -20.92 -20.25 12.14
CA HIS A 150 -19.98 -21.31 11.77
C HIS A 150 -18.60 -20.77 11.38
N TYR A 151 -18.56 -19.63 10.69
CA TYR A 151 -17.30 -18.95 10.38
C TYR A 151 -16.55 -18.57 11.66
N ILE A 152 -17.21 -17.89 12.60
CA ILE A 152 -16.61 -17.45 13.87
C ILE A 152 -16.10 -18.65 14.67
N ALA A 153 -16.93 -19.69 14.85
CA ALA A 153 -16.53 -20.88 15.59
C ALA A 153 -15.28 -21.57 14.99
N ARG A 154 -15.25 -21.72 13.67
CA ARG A 154 -14.10 -22.31 12.96
C ARG A 154 -12.85 -21.42 13.02
N CYS A 155 -13.00 -20.10 12.94
CA CYS A 155 -11.91 -19.15 13.08
C CYS A 155 -11.27 -19.27 14.47
N LEU A 156 -12.08 -19.26 15.54
CA LEU A 156 -11.60 -19.35 16.91
C LEU A 156 -10.91 -20.70 17.18
N LEU A 157 -11.47 -21.81 16.70
CA LEU A 157 -10.85 -23.14 16.80
C LEU A 157 -9.49 -23.20 16.10
N LYS A 158 -9.38 -22.69 14.87
CA LYS A 158 -8.15 -22.80 14.05
C LYS A 158 -7.07 -21.79 14.46
N SER A 159 -7.45 -20.64 15.00
CA SER A 159 -6.54 -19.56 15.40
C SER A 159 -6.00 -19.74 16.83
N GLY A 160 -6.56 -20.68 17.60
CA GLY A 160 -6.17 -20.94 18.99
C GLY A 160 -6.92 -20.10 20.03
N GLY A 161 -8.03 -19.45 19.66
CA GLY A 161 -8.85 -18.65 20.58
C GLY A 161 -9.49 -19.47 21.71
N PHE A 162 -9.58 -20.80 21.55
CA PHE A 162 -10.09 -21.73 22.57
C PHE A 162 -9.00 -22.51 23.32
N ARG A 163 -7.70 -22.25 23.09
CA ARG A 163 -6.63 -23.03 23.75
C ARG A 163 -6.76 -23.03 25.28
N ASN A 164 -7.02 -21.86 25.88
CA ASN A 164 -7.18 -21.71 27.34
C ASN A 164 -8.49 -22.32 27.88
N GLN A 165 -9.45 -22.69 27.03
CA GLN A 165 -10.71 -23.31 27.43
C GLN A 165 -10.72 -24.83 27.18
N LEU A 166 -9.83 -25.33 26.33
CA LEU A 166 -9.74 -26.75 25.95
C LEU A 166 -8.57 -27.47 26.62
N HIS A 167 -7.54 -26.74 27.03
CA HIS A 167 -6.39 -27.24 27.78
C HIS A 167 -6.09 -26.28 28.94
N PRO A 168 -6.60 -26.54 30.16
CA PRO A 168 -6.24 -25.79 31.36
C PRO A 168 -4.77 -26.01 31.76
#